data_AF-A0A929EKW5-F1
#
_entry.id   AF-A0A929EKW5-F1
#
_cell.length_a   1.000
_cell.length_b   1.000
_cell.length_c   1.000
_cell.angle_alpha   90.00
_cell.angle_beta   90.00
_cell.angle_gamma   90.00
#
_symmetry.space_group_name_H-M   'P 1'
#
loop_
_entity.id
_entity.type
_entity.pdbx_description
1 polymer ?
#
loop_
_entity_poly.entity_id
_entity_poly.type
_entity_poly.pdbx_seq_one_letter_code
_entity_poly.pdbx_strand_id
1 'polypeptide(L)'
;MNYATIVAGALKRAPLIFILLATFSLSLSTEIFAAEIDWTTVRPATLTMFYPGMTSMEFLTSEDHRLGGRNIKQGKKSCRRCHLSKKGELDLLADEIANGTAKMKRSRKLFEDQPINNKKGVIVASIQAAYDKEHIYLRLSWPSAGRGWSEEASTEDIHPDRVSIQLNKASNHFKRYGCFITCHNDLNTMPSSPSKEEVKADSYYAAIKRDDVRLYAYYTRNGAWNKMKSRDDLSGLLREGGLMDLWSVKLQDMTSTAKDGWVFEDRRWETKSDLEANAAWSAVDGGRYTVLFKRKLTTSSVTDIQLKEGDVANIAVSIHDDNTNKRRHYVSFPMTLGLGTDSDIPAKRLR
;
A
#
# COMPACT_ATOMS: atom_id res chain seq x y z
N MET A 1 -53.84 51.47 54.04
CA MET A 1 -52.46 51.28 53.52
C MET A 1 -52.55 50.24 52.42
N ASN A 2 -52.87 50.63 51.19
CA ASN A 2 -51.99 51.03 50.06
C ASN A 2 -52.32 50.04 48.91
N TYR A 3 -53.17 50.45 47.97
CA TYR A 3 -52.86 50.72 46.55
C TYR A 3 -52.57 49.42 45.75
N ALA A 4 -53.15 49.11 44.59
CA ALA A 4 -54.01 49.85 43.68
C ALA A 4 -54.75 48.89 42.72
N THR A 5 -55.81 49.43 42.17
CA THR A 5 -56.75 49.01 41.12
C THR A 5 -56.09 48.66 39.76
N ILE A 6 -56.76 47.84 38.93
CA ILE A 6 -57.11 48.06 37.49
C ILE A 6 -57.02 46.80 36.59
N VAL A 7 -58.24 46.34 36.22
CA VAL A 7 -58.80 46.04 34.88
C VAL A 7 -58.37 44.81 34.07
N ALA A 8 -59.44 44.12 33.64
CA ALA A 8 -59.54 43.00 32.74
C ALA A 8 -59.09 43.29 31.29
N GLY A 9 -58.58 42.26 30.61
CA GLY A 9 -58.42 42.24 29.16
C GLY A 9 -58.41 40.80 28.65
N ALA A 10 -59.51 40.39 28.01
CA ALA A 10 -59.63 39.10 27.35
C ALA A 10 -58.72 39.06 26.10
N LEU A 11 -57.75 38.12 26.05
CA LEU A 11 -57.00 37.82 24.83
C LEU A 11 -57.52 36.54 24.16
N LYS A 12 -58.05 36.73 22.95
CA LYS A 12 -58.37 35.68 21.98
C LYS A 12 -57.09 34.96 21.55
N ARG A 13 -57.15 33.63 21.45
CA ARG A 13 -56.07 32.77 20.95
C ARG A 13 -55.82 33.07 19.46
N ALA A 14 -54.59 33.44 19.11
CA ALA A 14 -54.10 33.47 17.72
C ALA A 14 -53.33 32.16 17.44
N PRO A 15 -53.35 31.62 16.20
CA PRO A 15 -52.63 30.40 15.86
C PRO A 15 -51.13 30.70 15.69
N LEU A 16 -50.28 29.87 16.31
CA LEU A 16 -48.83 29.88 16.05
C LEU A 16 -48.57 29.47 14.61
N ILE A 17 -48.01 30.40 13.82
CA ILE A 17 -47.39 30.10 12.52
C ILE A 17 -46.02 29.51 12.82
N PHE A 18 -45.85 28.20 12.57
CA PHE A 18 -44.55 27.55 12.53
C PHE A 18 -43.79 28.02 11.29
N ILE A 19 -42.80 28.89 11.46
CA ILE A 19 -41.82 29.20 10.41
C ILE A 19 -40.78 28.06 10.43
N LEU A 20 -40.86 27.18 9.43
CA LEU A 20 -39.85 26.18 9.16
C LEU A 20 -38.60 26.90 8.60
N LEU A 21 -37.58 27.11 9.43
CA LEU A 21 -36.25 27.48 8.92
C LEU A 21 -35.66 26.25 8.22
N ALA A 22 -35.71 26.24 6.89
CA ALA A 22 -34.97 25.25 6.10
C ALA A 22 -33.47 25.54 6.24
N THR A 23 -32.80 24.78 7.10
CA THR A 23 -31.33 24.71 7.13
C THR A 23 -30.88 24.05 5.84
N PHE A 24 -30.45 24.87 4.87
CA PHE A 24 -29.79 24.40 3.66
C PHE A 24 -28.43 23.82 4.07
N SER A 25 -28.41 22.53 4.41
CA SER A 25 -27.18 21.79 4.65
C SER A 25 -26.46 21.69 3.31
N LEU A 26 -25.47 22.55 3.11
CA LEU A 26 -24.57 22.51 1.97
C LEU A 26 -23.82 21.17 2.06
N SER A 27 -24.34 20.17 1.35
CA SER A 27 -23.71 18.87 1.21
C SER A 27 -22.45 19.13 0.39
N LEU A 28 -21.29 19.12 1.04
CA LEU A 28 -20.03 19.03 0.31
C LEU A 28 -20.08 17.67 -0.40
N SER A 29 -20.49 17.67 -1.66
CA SER A 29 -20.33 16.53 -2.54
C SER A 29 -18.84 16.25 -2.59
N THR A 30 -18.40 15.14 -1.99
CA THR A 30 -17.06 14.61 -2.26
C THR A 30 -17.03 14.32 -3.75
N GLU A 31 -16.37 15.17 -4.52
CA GLU A 31 -16.19 14.95 -5.94
C GLU A 31 -15.47 13.61 -6.11
N ILE A 32 -16.19 12.66 -6.69
CA ILE A 32 -15.65 11.37 -7.07
C ILE A 32 -14.80 11.65 -8.32
N PHE A 33 -13.51 11.95 -8.15
CA PHE A 33 -12.57 12.16 -9.28
C PHE A 33 -12.47 10.95 -10.23
N ALA A 34 -13.05 9.79 -9.87
CA ALA A 34 -13.15 8.65 -10.78
C ALA A 34 -14.07 8.89 -11.97
N ALA A 35 -14.98 9.87 -11.90
CA ALA A 35 -15.91 10.21 -12.97
C ALA A 35 -15.29 11.06 -14.10
N GLU A 36 -14.10 11.65 -13.92
CA GLU A 36 -13.53 12.61 -14.89
C GLU A 36 -12.65 11.97 -15.97
N ILE A 37 -12.15 10.75 -15.76
CA ILE A 37 -11.22 10.08 -16.69
C ILE A 37 -11.95 8.95 -17.42
N ASP A 38 -11.96 9.00 -18.76
CA ASP A 38 -12.40 7.87 -19.59
C ASP A 38 -11.35 6.76 -19.60
N TRP A 39 -11.42 5.90 -18.59
CA TRP A 39 -10.55 4.74 -18.40
C TRP A 39 -10.65 3.71 -19.53
N THR A 40 -11.69 3.72 -20.37
CA THR A 40 -11.77 2.79 -21.52
C THR A 40 -10.69 3.10 -22.57
N THR A 41 -10.19 4.34 -22.56
CA THR A 41 -9.16 4.82 -23.47
C THR A 41 -7.74 4.75 -22.91
N VAL A 42 -7.58 4.29 -21.66
CA VAL A 42 -6.30 4.10 -20.97
C VAL A 42 -5.95 2.62 -21.00
N ARG A 43 -4.78 2.25 -21.52
CA ARG A 43 -4.40 0.84 -21.65
C ARG A 43 -4.22 0.20 -20.26
N PRO A 44 -4.91 -0.91 -19.95
CA PRO A 44 -4.63 -1.68 -18.75
C PRO A 44 -3.34 -2.49 -18.90
N ALA A 45 -2.55 -2.52 -17.84
CA ALA A 45 -1.45 -3.44 -17.64
C ALA A 45 -1.86 -4.53 -16.64
N THR A 46 -1.47 -5.76 -16.93
CA THR A 46 -1.74 -6.92 -16.05
C THR A 46 -0.70 -6.98 -14.94
N LEU A 47 -1.17 -7.08 -13.70
CA LEU A 47 -0.36 -7.33 -12.52
C LEU A 47 -0.58 -8.78 -12.06
N THR A 48 0.34 -9.68 -12.43
CA THR A 48 0.35 -11.02 -11.84
C THR A 48 0.95 -10.92 -10.43
N MET A 49 0.11 -11.11 -9.42
CA MET A 49 0.52 -11.00 -8.02
C MET A 49 0.51 -12.37 -7.36
N PHE A 50 1.44 -12.59 -6.44
CA PHE A 50 1.60 -13.87 -5.77
C PHE A 50 1.72 -13.70 -4.26
N TYR A 51 1.34 -14.73 -3.53
CA TYR A 51 1.50 -14.82 -2.09
C TYR A 51 2.92 -15.31 -1.75
N PRO A 52 3.78 -14.49 -1.13
CA PRO A 52 5.18 -14.86 -0.89
C PRO A 52 5.38 -15.65 0.41
N GLY A 53 4.34 -15.84 1.22
CA GLY A 53 4.47 -16.38 2.57
C GLY A 53 5.44 -15.52 3.40
N MET A 54 6.41 -16.18 4.04
CA MET A 54 7.43 -15.58 4.88
C MET A 54 8.76 -15.35 4.14
N THR A 55 8.74 -15.27 2.82
CA THR A 55 9.93 -14.96 2.00
C THR A 55 10.48 -13.57 2.34
N SER A 56 11.70 -13.52 2.87
CA SER A 56 12.37 -12.28 3.27
C SER A 56 13.69 -12.03 2.52
N MET A 57 14.30 -10.86 2.69
CA MET A 57 15.62 -10.55 2.14
C MET A 57 16.71 -11.52 2.63
N GLU A 58 16.59 -12.00 3.88
CA GLU A 58 17.49 -13.02 4.44
C GLU A 58 17.34 -14.34 3.69
N PHE A 59 16.10 -14.79 3.41
CA PHE A 59 15.88 -15.96 2.57
C PHE A 59 16.44 -15.74 1.16
N LEU A 60 16.12 -14.60 0.54
CA LEU A 60 16.48 -14.28 -0.85
C LEU A 60 17.98 -14.29 -1.09
N THR A 61 18.78 -14.02 -0.05
CA THR A 61 20.25 -14.03 -0.09
C THR A 61 20.87 -15.30 0.50
N SER A 62 20.08 -16.19 1.10
CA SER A 62 20.56 -17.42 1.74
C SER A 62 20.83 -18.56 0.74
N GLU A 63 21.43 -19.64 1.26
CA GLU A 63 21.62 -20.89 0.55
C GLU A 63 20.31 -21.66 0.30
N ASP A 64 19.24 -21.37 1.04
CA ASP A 64 17.91 -21.92 0.76
C ASP A 64 17.38 -21.44 -0.59
N HIS A 65 17.76 -20.24 -1.01
CA HIS A 65 17.50 -19.73 -2.36
C HIS A 65 18.58 -20.13 -3.38
N ARG A 66 19.50 -21.03 -3.03
CA ARG A 66 20.50 -21.67 -3.92
C ARG A 66 21.17 -20.70 -4.90
N LEU A 67 21.03 -20.96 -6.21
CA LEU A 67 21.57 -20.12 -7.27
C LEU A 67 20.97 -18.71 -7.24
N GLY A 68 19.70 -18.56 -6.87
CA GLY A 68 19.05 -17.27 -6.66
C GLY A 68 19.77 -16.45 -5.59
N GLY A 69 20.06 -17.06 -4.44
CA GLY A 69 20.82 -16.46 -3.34
C GLY A 69 22.12 -15.80 -3.79
N ARG A 70 22.94 -16.54 -4.54
CA ARG A 70 24.20 -16.03 -5.10
C ARG A 70 24.00 -14.90 -6.11
N ASN A 71 22.99 -15.00 -6.98
CA ASN A 71 22.71 -13.96 -7.97
C ASN A 71 22.21 -12.66 -7.33
N ILE A 72 21.38 -12.76 -6.29
CA ILE A 72 20.84 -11.59 -5.57
C ILE A 72 21.94 -10.86 -4.82
N LYS A 73 22.78 -11.59 -4.06
CA LYS A 73 23.97 -11.02 -3.38
C LYS A 73 24.89 -10.26 -4.33
N GLN A 74 25.01 -10.70 -5.57
CA GLN A 74 25.87 -10.08 -6.60
C GLN A 74 25.15 -9.00 -7.43
N GLY A 75 23.87 -8.74 -7.21
CA GLY A 75 23.13 -7.75 -8.00
C GLY A 75 22.87 -8.13 -9.47
N LYS A 76 23.11 -9.41 -9.86
CA LYS A 76 23.23 -9.80 -11.28
C LYS A 76 21.90 -9.95 -12.01
N LYS A 77 20.88 -10.52 -11.37
CA LYS A 77 19.60 -10.86 -12.00
C LYS A 77 18.42 -10.28 -11.21
N SER A 78 17.36 -9.86 -11.91
CA SER A 78 16.09 -9.49 -11.27
C SER A 78 15.24 -10.73 -10.99
N CYS A 79 14.26 -10.60 -10.09
CA CYS A 79 13.33 -11.71 -9.78
C CYS A 79 12.59 -12.19 -11.04
N ARG A 80 12.06 -11.25 -11.85
CA ARG A 80 11.37 -11.53 -13.11
C ARG A 80 12.23 -12.33 -14.09
N ARG A 81 13.56 -12.13 -14.11
CA ARG A 81 14.43 -12.85 -15.05
C ARG A 81 14.46 -14.37 -14.81
N CYS A 82 14.23 -14.79 -13.57
CA CYS A 82 14.26 -16.19 -13.16
C CYS A 82 12.86 -16.77 -12.94
N HIS A 83 11.94 -15.99 -12.38
CA HIS A 83 10.62 -16.46 -11.92
C HIS A 83 9.45 -16.05 -12.80
N LEU A 84 9.71 -15.38 -13.92
CA LEU A 84 8.67 -15.01 -14.89
C LEU A 84 9.08 -15.50 -16.28
N SER A 85 8.28 -16.38 -16.86
CA SER A 85 8.50 -16.87 -18.22
C SER A 85 8.29 -15.74 -19.24
N LYS A 86 8.78 -15.93 -20.48
CA LYS A 86 8.52 -14.96 -21.57
C LYS A 86 7.03 -14.80 -21.88
N LYS A 87 6.21 -15.80 -21.53
CA LYS A 87 4.76 -15.80 -21.68
C LYS A 87 4.02 -15.21 -20.47
N GLY A 88 4.75 -14.78 -19.43
CA GLY A 88 4.17 -14.19 -18.22
C GLY A 88 3.75 -15.20 -17.15
N GLU A 89 4.11 -16.48 -17.30
CA GLU A 89 3.83 -17.51 -16.30
C GLU A 89 4.78 -17.38 -15.11
N LEU A 90 4.24 -17.48 -13.90
CA LEU A 90 5.05 -17.47 -12.67
C LEU A 90 5.66 -18.84 -12.43
N ASP A 91 6.98 -18.88 -12.29
CA ASP A 91 7.72 -20.06 -11.80
C ASP A 91 8.00 -19.88 -10.30
N LEU A 92 6.92 -19.97 -9.53
CA LEU A 92 6.92 -19.89 -8.07
C LEU A 92 5.97 -20.96 -7.53
N LEU A 93 6.29 -21.49 -6.36
CA LEU A 93 5.44 -22.44 -5.63
C LEU A 93 4.31 -21.69 -4.89
N ALA A 94 3.69 -20.69 -5.52
CA ALA A 94 2.84 -19.73 -4.82
C ALA A 94 1.60 -20.39 -4.18
N ASP A 95 0.99 -21.37 -4.86
CA ASP A 95 -0.16 -22.12 -4.33
C ASP A 95 0.28 -23.05 -3.19
N GLU A 96 1.43 -23.73 -3.32
CA GLU A 96 2.01 -24.55 -2.25
C GLU A 96 2.50 -23.72 -1.06
N ILE A 97 2.88 -22.47 -1.29
CA ILE A 97 3.20 -21.53 -0.22
C ILE A 97 1.90 -21.12 0.48
N ALA A 98 0.86 -20.73 -0.26
CA ALA A 98 -0.41 -20.29 0.33
C ALA A 98 -1.10 -21.39 1.14
N ASN A 99 -0.99 -22.65 0.71
CA ASN A 99 -1.56 -23.80 1.41
C ASN A 99 -0.64 -24.39 2.51
N GLY A 100 0.57 -23.84 2.71
CA GLY A 100 1.49 -24.28 3.76
C GLY A 100 2.16 -25.63 3.51
N THR A 101 2.31 -26.06 2.26
CA THR A 101 2.98 -27.32 1.91
C THR A 101 4.40 -27.13 1.35
N ALA A 102 4.73 -25.94 0.85
CA ALA A 102 6.05 -25.61 0.33
C ALA A 102 7.11 -25.53 1.43
N LYS A 103 8.20 -26.29 1.27
CA LYS A 103 9.36 -26.29 2.17
C LYS A 103 10.60 -25.77 1.48
N MET A 104 11.37 -24.95 2.19
CA MET A 104 12.71 -24.53 1.80
C MET A 104 13.62 -25.76 1.67
N LYS A 105 14.48 -25.78 0.66
CA LYS A 105 15.18 -27.02 0.28
C LYS A 105 16.24 -27.45 1.29
N ARG A 106 16.99 -26.52 1.88
CA ARG A 106 18.08 -26.81 2.83
C ARG A 106 17.58 -26.85 4.26
N SER A 107 16.95 -25.79 4.72
CA SER A 107 16.49 -25.69 6.12
C SER A 107 15.25 -26.53 6.43
N ARG A 108 14.51 -26.97 5.40
CA ARG A 108 13.24 -27.71 5.51
C ARG A 108 12.11 -26.95 6.21
N LYS A 109 12.33 -25.66 6.52
CA LYS A 109 11.30 -24.76 7.05
C LYS A 109 10.21 -24.53 6.03
N LEU A 110 8.99 -24.35 6.50
CA LEU A 110 7.87 -23.95 5.66
C LEU A 110 8.05 -22.51 5.20
N PHE A 111 7.61 -22.21 3.98
CA PHE A 111 7.45 -20.83 3.54
C PHE A 111 6.26 -20.14 4.21
N GLU A 112 5.26 -20.91 4.64
CA GLU A 112 4.12 -20.46 5.41
C GLU A 112 3.78 -21.54 6.45
N ASP A 113 3.96 -21.23 7.73
CA ASP A 113 3.68 -22.14 8.84
C ASP A 113 2.29 -21.96 9.44
N GLN A 114 1.58 -20.89 9.04
CA GLN A 114 0.22 -20.58 9.46
C GLN A 114 -0.64 -20.26 8.23
N PRO A 115 -0.88 -21.23 7.33
CA PRO A 115 -1.57 -21.01 6.07
C PRO A 115 -2.99 -20.46 6.28
N ILE A 116 -3.43 -19.68 5.30
CA ILE A 116 -4.78 -19.09 5.30
C ILE A 116 -5.68 -20.03 4.50
N ASN A 117 -6.77 -20.47 5.13
CA ASN A 117 -7.71 -21.37 4.49
C ASN A 117 -8.21 -20.79 3.17
N ASN A 118 -8.22 -21.61 2.11
CA ASN A 118 -8.65 -21.25 0.75
C ASN A 118 -7.91 -20.05 0.12
N LYS A 119 -6.77 -19.63 0.66
CA LYS A 119 -5.98 -18.57 0.04
C LYS A 119 -5.38 -19.07 -1.27
N LYS A 120 -5.64 -18.33 -2.35
CA LYS A 120 -4.99 -18.56 -3.64
C LYS A 120 -3.53 -18.14 -3.55
N GLY A 121 -2.64 -18.88 -4.21
CA GLY A 121 -1.24 -18.48 -4.33
C GLY A 121 -1.04 -17.32 -5.28
N VAL A 122 -1.86 -17.24 -6.33
CA VAL A 122 -1.78 -16.21 -7.37
C VAL A 122 -3.13 -15.51 -7.55
N ILE A 123 -3.08 -14.20 -7.72
CA ILE A 123 -4.21 -13.40 -8.21
C ILE A 123 -3.75 -12.52 -9.38
N VAL A 124 -4.69 -12.17 -10.23
CA VAL A 124 -4.44 -11.26 -11.35
C VAL A 124 -5.19 -9.95 -11.09
N ALA A 125 -4.42 -8.89 -10.89
CA ALA A 125 -4.92 -7.53 -10.81
C ALA A 125 -4.65 -6.80 -12.14
N SER A 126 -5.30 -5.66 -12.32
CA SER A 126 -5.06 -4.73 -13.43
C SER A 126 -4.70 -3.37 -12.88
N ILE A 127 -3.77 -2.68 -13.55
CA ILE A 127 -3.45 -1.29 -13.28
C ILE A 127 -3.54 -0.47 -14.56
N GLN A 128 -4.12 0.71 -14.46
CA GLN A 128 -4.13 1.73 -15.49
C GLN A 128 -3.50 2.99 -14.91
N ALA A 129 -2.80 3.75 -15.75
CA ALA A 129 -2.18 4.99 -15.34
C ALA A 129 -2.51 6.12 -16.32
N ALA A 130 -2.77 7.30 -15.79
CA ALA A 130 -2.96 8.52 -16.56
C ALA A 130 -2.32 9.70 -15.82
N TYR A 131 -2.04 10.79 -16.52
CA TYR A 131 -1.52 12.02 -15.91
C TYR A 131 -1.96 13.25 -16.71
N ASP A 132 -2.09 14.38 -16.03
CA ASP A 132 -2.29 15.69 -16.65
C ASP A 132 -1.09 16.62 -16.34
N LYS A 133 -1.29 17.94 -16.35
CA LYS A 133 -0.21 18.90 -16.05
C LYS A 133 0.17 18.94 -14.57
N GLU A 134 -0.71 18.49 -13.69
CA GLU A 134 -0.61 18.66 -12.24
C GLU A 134 -0.56 17.32 -11.50
N HIS A 135 -1.28 16.30 -11.96
CA HIS A 135 -1.53 15.06 -11.23
C HIS A 135 -1.20 13.80 -12.02
N ILE A 136 -0.87 12.74 -11.27
CA ILE A 136 -0.88 11.36 -11.73
C ILE A 136 -2.05 10.61 -11.10
N TYR A 137 -2.64 9.72 -11.88
CA TYR A 137 -3.79 8.91 -11.54
C TYR A 137 -3.46 7.44 -11.75
N LEU A 138 -3.65 6.60 -10.74
CA LEU A 138 -3.52 5.15 -10.87
C LEU A 138 -4.86 4.48 -10.54
N ARG A 139 -5.38 3.67 -11.46
CA ARG A 139 -6.59 2.85 -11.23
C ARG A 139 -6.20 1.39 -11.12
N LEU A 140 -6.33 0.83 -9.93
CA LEU A 140 -6.07 -0.57 -9.64
C LEU A 140 -7.40 -1.32 -9.48
N SER A 141 -7.48 -2.54 -10.01
CA SER A 141 -8.63 -3.43 -9.81
C SER A 141 -8.20 -4.88 -9.65
N TRP A 142 -8.82 -5.59 -8.72
CA TRP A 142 -8.61 -7.02 -8.49
C TRP A 142 -9.90 -7.72 -8.09
N PRO A 143 -10.02 -9.04 -8.36
CA PRO A 143 -11.09 -9.86 -7.81
C PRO A 143 -10.99 -9.94 -6.29
N SER A 144 -12.10 -9.77 -5.58
CA SER A 144 -12.19 -9.82 -4.12
C SER A 144 -13.61 -10.11 -3.67
N ALA A 145 -13.77 -10.82 -2.55
CA ALA A 145 -15.07 -10.98 -1.91
C ALA A 145 -15.59 -9.69 -1.24
N GLY A 146 -14.76 -8.64 -1.15
CA GLY A 146 -15.17 -7.33 -0.62
C GLY A 146 -15.41 -7.34 0.88
N ARG A 147 -14.77 -8.26 1.62
CA ARG A 147 -15.00 -8.44 3.07
C ARG A 147 -14.61 -7.22 3.90
N GLY A 148 -13.63 -6.43 3.45
CA GLY A 148 -13.34 -5.13 4.06
C GLY A 148 -14.37 -4.04 3.72
N TRP A 149 -15.33 -4.28 2.81
CA TRP A 149 -16.25 -3.26 2.27
C TRP A 149 -17.71 -3.45 2.69
N SER A 150 -18.02 -4.30 3.66
CA SER A 150 -19.39 -4.52 4.15
C SER A 150 -19.77 -3.55 5.27
N GLU A 151 -21.07 -3.25 5.39
CA GLU A 151 -21.68 -2.55 6.54
C GLU A 151 -21.74 -3.39 7.81
N GLU A 152 -21.62 -4.72 7.68
CA GLU A 152 -21.57 -5.65 8.82
C GLU A 152 -20.33 -5.34 9.65
N ALA A 153 -20.58 -4.48 10.63
CA ALA A 153 -19.61 -3.79 11.46
C ALA A 153 -18.52 -4.73 11.94
N SER A 154 -17.28 -4.24 11.81
CA SER A 154 -16.20 -4.32 12.81
C SER A 154 -16.46 -5.24 14.01
N THR A 155 -16.62 -6.54 13.80
CA THR A 155 -16.27 -7.51 14.81
C THR A 155 -14.74 -7.45 14.93
N GLU A 156 -14.19 -7.71 16.12
CA GLU A 156 -12.74 -7.61 16.38
C GLU A 156 -11.87 -8.42 15.39
N ASP A 157 -12.49 -9.30 14.61
CA ASP A 157 -11.87 -10.20 13.65
C ASP A 157 -11.84 -9.70 12.19
N ILE A 158 -12.39 -8.52 11.84
CA ILE A 158 -12.28 -7.97 10.46
C ILE A 158 -11.09 -7.02 10.33
N HIS A 159 -10.03 -7.51 9.69
CA HIS A 159 -8.93 -6.72 9.15
C HIS A 159 -9.34 -6.03 7.85
N PRO A 160 -9.09 -4.73 7.74
CA PRO A 160 -9.44 -3.97 6.54
C PRO A 160 -8.57 -4.41 5.36
N ASP A 161 -9.20 -4.55 4.20
CA ASP A 161 -8.48 -4.75 2.95
C ASP A 161 -7.65 -3.51 2.62
N ARG A 162 -6.55 -3.71 1.91
CA ARG A 162 -5.58 -2.64 1.63
C ARG A 162 -4.85 -2.90 0.35
N VAL A 163 -4.58 -1.82 -0.37
CA VAL A 163 -3.59 -1.81 -1.45
C VAL A 163 -2.48 -0.81 -1.10
N SER A 164 -1.24 -1.18 -1.36
CA SER A 164 -0.09 -0.30 -1.17
C SER A 164 0.83 -0.34 -2.36
N ILE A 165 1.50 0.79 -2.63
CA ILE A 165 2.37 1.00 -3.76
C ILE A 165 3.67 1.59 -3.25
N GLN A 166 4.78 0.93 -3.50
CA GLN A 166 6.11 1.52 -3.32
C GLN A 166 6.63 2.02 -4.66
N LEU A 167 7.24 3.21 -4.68
CA LEU A 167 7.81 3.80 -5.89
C LEU A 167 9.25 4.30 -5.67
N ASN A 168 10.08 4.15 -6.70
CA ASN A 168 11.42 4.70 -6.72
C ASN A 168 11.95 4.86 -8.17
N LYS A 169 12.64 5.99 -8.45
CA LYS A 169 13.21 6.30 -9.77
C LYS A 169 14.70 5.94 -9.92
N ALA A 170 15.47 5.92 -8.84
CA ALA A 170 16.94 5.93 -8.88
C ALA A 170 17.58 4.58 -8.48
N SER A 171 17.01 3.87 -7.51
CA SER A 171 17.56 2.68 -6.89
C SER A 171 17.58 1.48 -7.83
N ASN A 172 18.78 1.04 -8.19
CA ASN A 172 19.00 -0.20 -8.91
C ASN A 172 18.53 -1.45 -8.13
N HIS A 173 18.53 -1.37 -6.80
CA HIS A 173 18.02 -2.44 -5.94
C HIS A 173 16.50 -2.56 -6.08
N PHE A 174 15.79 -1.45 -5.96
CA PHE A 174 14.34 -1.42 -6.08
C PHE A 174 13.89 -1.83 -7.49
N LYS A 175 14.56 -1.34 -8.54
CA LYS A 175 14.34 -1.75 -9.92
C LYS A 175 14.40 -3.27 -10.12
N ARG A 176 15.30 -3.97 -9.41
CA ARG A 176 15.52 -5.42 -9.60
C ARG A 176 14.65 -6.29 -8.71
N TYR A 177 14.38 -5.83 -7.48
CA TYR A 177 13.82 -6.66 -6.42
C TYR A 177 12.51 -6.12 -5.82
N GLY A 178 12.13 -4.88 -6.13
CA GLY A 178 10.90 -4.26 -5.65
C GLY A 178 10.83 -4.20 -4.13
N CYS A 179 9.62 -4.38 -3.58
CA CYS A 179 9.35 -4.30 -2.15
C CYS A 179 10.13 -5.30 -1.28
N PHE A 180 10.68 -6.37 -1.87
CA PHE A 180 11.49 -7.35 -1.13
C PHE A 180 12.76 -6.76 -0.52
N ILE A 181 13.28 -5.64 -1.05
CA ILE A 181 14.41 -4.94 -0.43
C ILE A 181 14.08 -4.34 0.93
N THR A 182 12.79 -4.30 1.28
CA THR A 182 12.27 -3.78 2.54
C THR A 182 11.62 -4.85 3.43
N CYS A 183 11.58 -6.10 2.96
CA CYS A 183 10.93 -7.22 3.64
C CYS A 183 11.97 -8.07 4.36
N HIS A 184 11.85 -8.18 5.68
CA HIS A 184 12.80 -8.87 6.54
C HIS A 184 12.11 -9.93 7.39
N ASN A 185 12.84 -10.96 7.81
CA ASN A 185 12.32 -11.97 8.73
C ASN A 185 12.16 -11.44 10.17
N ASP A 186 12.72 -10.27 10.47
CA ASP A 186 12.66 -9.60 11.78
C ASP A 186 11.59 -8.49 11.87
N LEU A 187 10.77 -8.34 10.84
CA LEU A 187 9.62 -7.44 10.88
C LEU A 187 8.56 -7.95 11.85
N ASN A 188 7.73 -7.04 12.37
CA ASN A 188 6.57 -7.37 13.19
C ASN A 188 5.74 -8.50 12.54
N THR A 189 5.44 -9.55 13.32
CA THR A 189 4.74 -10.79 12.92
C THR A 189 5.52 -11.77 12.03
N MET A 190 6.77 -11.48 11.67
CA MET A 190 7.65 -12.41 10.96
C MET A 190 8.41 -13.33 11.94
N PRO A 191 8.94 -14.48 11.48
CA PRO A 191 9.47 -15.54 12.35
C PRO A 191 10.62 -15.15 13.28
N SER A 192 11.34 -14.06 12.99
CA SER A 192 12.47 -13.56 13.75
C SER A 192 12.23 -12.17 14.31
N SER A 193 10.95 -11.76 14.42
CA SER A 193 10.57 -10.49 15.05
C SER A 193 11.14 -10.44 16.47
N PRO A 194 11.87 -9.38 16.86
CA PRO A 194 12.21 -9.17 18.25
C PRO A 194 10.96 -8.94 19.10
N SER A 195 11.08 -9.18 20.40
CA SER A 195 10.06 -8.83 21.39
C SER A 195 9.86 -7.32 21.48
N LYS A 196 8.71 -6.89 22.00
CA LYS A 196 8.42 -5.46 22.19
C LYS A 196 9.41 -4.80 23.14
N GLU A 197 9.84 -5.54 24.15
CA GLU A 197 10.79 -5.12 25.17
C GLU A 197 12.18 -4.89 24.56
N GLU A 198 12.66 -5.80 23.71
CA GLU A 198 13.90 -5.62 22.96
C GLU A 198 13.86 -4.39 22.04
N VAL A 199 12.74 -4.20 21.32
CA VAL A 199 12.59 -3.03 20.43
C VAL A 199 12.59 -1.73 21.25
N LYS A 200 11.84 -1.67 22.35
CA LYS A 200 11.81 -0.48 23.22
C LYS A 200 13.16 -0.16 23.86
N ALA A 201 14.01 -1.16 24.07
CA ALA A 201 15.35 -0.98 24.63
C ALA A 201 16.38 -0.47 23.61
N ASP A 202 16.12 -0.63 22.31
CA ASP A 202 16.99 -0.09 21.27
C ASP A 202 16.89 1.44 21.19
N SER A 203 18.05 2.11 21.11
CA SER A 203 18.13 3.56 21.20
C SER A 203 17.39 4.29 20.08
N TYR A 204 17.36 3.74 18.86
CA TYR A 204 16.63 4.35 17.75
C TYR A 204 15.12 4.22 17.94
N TYR A 205 14.64 3.02 18.25
CA TYR A 205 13.20 2.77 18.39
C TYR A 205 12.61 3.43 19.64
N ALA A 206 13.37 3.50 20.74
CA ALA A 206 13.02 4.27 21.93
C ALA A 206 12.79 5.76 21.60
N ALA A 207 13.70 6.36 20.81
CA ALA A 207 13.62 7.78 20.44
C ALA A 207 12.36 8.13 19.63
N ILE A 208 11.87 7.19 18.82
CA ILE A 208 10.63 7.33 18.04
C ILE A 208 9.41 6.67 18.70
N LYS A 209 9.53 6.26 19.98
CA LYS A 209 8.47 5.65 20.79
C LYS A 209 7.79 4.45 20.13
N ARG A 210 8.59 3.54 19.59
CA ARG A 210 8.10 2.36 18.87
C ARG A 210 8.49 1.06 19.57
N ASP A 211 7.61 0.06 19.46
CA ASP A 211 7.75 -1.27 20.05
C ASP A 211 7.70 -2.39 19.00
N ASP A 212 7.73 -2.03 17.71
CA ASP A 212 7.68 -2.97 16.59
C ASP A 212 8.63 -2.60 15.44
N VAL A 213 9.32 -3.61 14.90
CA VAL A 213 10.11 -3.43 13.67
C VAL A 213 9.18 -3.42 12.47
N ARG A 214 9.30 -2.39 11.63
CA ARG A 214 8.51 -2.20 10.40
C ARG A 214 9.44 -2.22 9.20
N LEU A 215 8.88 -2.14 7.98
CA LEU A 215 9.69 -2.15 6.76
C LEU A 215 10.86 -1.17 6.87
N TYR A 216 12.05 -1.64 6.51
CA TYR A 216 13.26 -0.83 6.38
C TYR A 216 14.05 -1.38 5.21
N ALA A 217 14.74 -0.54 4.47
CA ALA A 217 15.57 -0.97 3.34
C ALA A 217 16.81 -1.70 3.86
N TYR A 218 17.10 -2.88 3.33
CA TYR A 218 18.17 -3.75 3.84
C TYR A 218 19.54 -3.06 3.90
N TYR A 219 19.81 -2.11 2.99
CA TYR A 219 21.08 -1.39 2.92
C TYR A 219 21.24 -0.30 3.99
N THR A 220 20.22 -0.03 4.80
CA THR A 220 20.30 0.90 5.95
C THR A 220 20.81 0.23 7.23
N ARG A 221 21.07 -1.08 7.17
CA ARG A 221 21.56 -1.89 8.27
C ARG A 221 22.81 -2.67 7.90
N ASN A 222 23.60 -3.01 8.90
CA ASN A 222 24.72 -3.95 8.81
C ASN A 222 24.25 -5.34 9.27
N GLY A 223 23.22 -5.87 8.61
CA GLY A 223 22.60 -7.15 8.94
C GLY A 223 21.27 -6.99 9.68
N ALA A 224 21.29 -7.10 11.00
CA ALA A 224 20.07 -7.16 11.83
C ALA A 224 19.34 -5.81 12.00
N TRP A 225 18.06 -5.87 12.35
CA TRP A 225 17.19 -4.71 12.60
C TRP A 225 17.78 -3.62 13.52
N ASN A 226 18.60 -4.00 14.51
CA ASN A 226 19.23 -3.11 15.49
C ASN A 226 20.66 -2.67 15.13
N LYS A 227 21.13 -2.97 13.91
CA LYS A 227 22.46 -2.58 13.42
C LYS A 227 22.37 -1.44 12.42
N MET A 228 21.79 -0.32 12.84
CA MET A 228 21.68 0.92 12.06
C MET A 228 23.06 1.41 11.61
N LYS A 229 23.18 1.77 10.33
CA LYS A 229 24.37 2.44 9.81
C LYS A 229 24.53 3.84 10.39
N SER A 230 25.71 4.42 10.25
CA SER A 230 25.98 5.78 10.74
C SER A 230 25.09 6.80 10.03
N ARG A 231 24.92 7.98 10.64
CA ARG A 231 24.17 9.09 10.02
C ARG A 231 24.78 9.52 8.68
N ASP A 232 26.10 9.48 8.57
CA ASP A 232 26.81 9.86 7.35
C ASP A 232 26.56 8.86 6.22
N ASP A 233 26.62 7.56 6.53
CA ASP A 233 26.29 6.49 5.58
C ASP A 233 24.83 6.60 5.10
N LEU A 234 23.88 6.80 6.04
CA LEU A 234 22.47 6.95 5.73
C LEU A 234 22.23 8.19 4.85
N SER A 235 22.91 9.29 5.14
CA SER A 235 22.84 10.51 4.33
C SER A 235 23.41 10.29 2.92
N GLY A 236 24.48 9.50 2.78
CA GLY A 236 25.00 9.06 1.49
C GLY A 236 23.97 8.28 0.68
N LEU A 237 23.38 7.26 1.29
CA LEU A 237 22.35 6.42 0.67
C LEU A 237 21.09 7.21 0.27
N LEU A 238 20.71 8.24 1.02
CA LEU A 238 19.61 9.14 0.65
C LEU A 238 19.95 9.96 -0.61
N ARG A 239 21.17 10.50 -0.69
CA ARG A 239 21.64 11.24 -1.89
C ARG A 239 21.71 10.35 -3.12
N GLU A 240 21.96 9.06 -2.94
CA GLU A 240 21.93 8.05 -4.00
C GLU A 240 20.50 7.61 -4.39
N GLY A 241 19.47 8.22 -3.80
CA GLY A 241 18.06 7.92 -4.11
C GLY A 241 17.57 6.60 -3.50
N GLY A 242 18.12 6.21 -2.35
CA GLY A 242 17.75 5.00 -1.61
C GLY A 242 16.41 5.05 -0.88
N LEU A 243 15.71 6.19 -0.87
CA LEU A 243 14.38 6.31 -0.26
C LEU A 243 13.29 5.83 -1.21
N MET A 244 12.31 5.08 -0.69
CA MET A 244 11.13 4.65 -1.46
C MET A 244 9.90 5.39 -0.98
N ASP A 245 9.20 6.02 -1.90
CA ASP A 245 7.87 6.60 -1.68
C ASP A 245 6.86 5.46 -1.46
N LEU A 246 5.87 5.65 -0.60
CA LEU A 246 4.89 4.66 -0.18
C LEU A 246 3.47 5.24 -0.12
N TRP A 247 2.65 4.83 -1.06
CA TRP A 247 1.22 5.11 -1.07
C TRP A 247 0.44 3.93 -0.52
N SER A 248 -0.58 4.18 0.29
CA SER A 248 -1.43 3.11 0.83
C SER A 248 -2.87 3.55 0.95
N VAL A 249 -3.79 2.69 0.52
CA VAL A 249 -5.23 2.91 0.65
C VAL A 249 -5.82 1.78 1.46
N LYS A 250 -6.37 2.12 2.63
CA LYS A 250 -7.17 1.22 3.47
C LYS A 250 -8.62 1.26 3.00
N LEU A 251 -9.24 0.09 2.88
CA LEU A 251 -10.63 -0.09 2.49
C LEU A 251 -11.39 -0.65 3.70
N GLN A 252 -12.35 0.11 4.22
CA GLN A 252 -13.10 -0.28 5.42
C GLN A 252 -14.44 0.44 5.47
N ASP A 253 -15.50 -0.25 5.87
CA ASP A 253 -16.82 0.36 6.14
C ASP A 253 -17.33 1.21 4.96
N MET A 254 -17.20 0.67 3.74
CA MET A 254 -17.51 1.34 2.46
C MET A 254 -16.75 2.65 2.20
N THR A 255 -15.64 2.87 2.92
CA THR A 255 -14.81 4.07 2.80
C THR A 255 -13.37 3.71 2.43
N SER A 256 -12.69 4.65 1.78
CA SER A 256 -11.25 4.58 1.53
C SER A 256 -10.50 5.63 2.34
N THR A 257 -9.40 5.22 2.97
CA THR A 257 -8.46 6.15 3.64
C THR A 257 -7.09 6.03 3.01
N ALA A 258 -6.63 7.10 2.37
CA ALA A 258 -5.29 7.23 1.83
C ALA A 258 -4.27 7.57 2.93
N LYS A 259 -3.06 7.04 2.79
CA LYS A 259 -1.87 7.41 3.55
C LYS A 259 -0.69 7.54 2.62
N ASP A 260 0.02 8.63 2.80
CA ASP A 260 1.26 8.94 2.12
C ASP A 260 2.44 8.81 3.08
N GLY A 261 3.57 8.32 2.58
CA GLY A 261 4.71 8.00 3.42
C GLY A 261 5.91 7.48 2.65
N TRP A 262 6.84 6.90 3.38
CA TRP A 262 8.07 6.39 2.78
C TRP A 262 8.63 5.20 3.55
N VAL A 263 9.54 4.49 2.87
CA VAL A 263 10.41 3.49 3.48
C VAL A 263 11.85 3.87 3.20
N PHE A 264 12.64 4.02 4.26
CA PHE A 264 14.10 4.09 4.17
C PHE A 264 14.72 3.31 5.33
N GLU A 265 15.15 3.95 6.41
CA GLU A 265 15.64 3.27 7.61
C GLU A 265 14.50 2.76 8.50
N ASP A 266 13.28 3.16 8.17
CA ASP A 266 12.01 2.77 8.76
C ASP A 266 10.84 3.13 7.81
N ARG A 267 9.66 2.54 8.05
CA ARG A 267 8.41 2.89 7.40
C ARG A 267 7.70 3.98 8.18
N ARG A 268 7.55 5.13 7.55
CA ARG A 268 6.94 6.32 8.14
C ARG A 268 5.80 6.81 7.26
N TRP A 269 4.95 7.63 7.88
CA TRP A 269 3.83 8.29 7.24
C TRP A 269 4.01 9.79 7.38
N GLU A 270 3.60 10.52 6.36
CA GLU A 270 3.53 11.96 6.42
C GLU A 270 2.42 12.42 7.36
N THR A 271 2.61 13.58 7.98
CA THR A 271 1.55 14.20 8.80
C THR A 271 0.47 14.84 7.94
N LYS A 272 0.80 15.23 6.71
CA LYS A 272 -0.11 15.81 5.73
C LYS A 272 0.05 15.06 4.41
N SER A 273 -0.84 14.09 4.18
CA SER A 273 -0.92 13.34 2.92
C SER A 273 -1.28 14.27 1.76
N ASP A 274 -0.55 14.19 0.65
CA ASP A 274 -0.99 14.75 -0.63
C ASP A 274 -1.52 13.69 -1.62
N LEU A 275 -1.54 12.43 -1.16
CA LEU A 275 -2.27 11.35 -1.76
C LEU A 275 -3.77 11.40 -1.43
N GLU A 276 -4.59 11.39 -2.48
CA GLU A 276 -6.03 11.18 -2.43
C GLU A 276 -6.38 9.80 -3.00
N ALA A 277 -7.45 9.18 -2.48
CA ALA A 277 -7.94 7.94 -3.04
C ALA A 277 -9.46 7.77 -2.90
N ASN A 278 -10.06 7.24 -3.95
CA ASN A 278 -11.44 6.78 -3.99
C ASN A 278 -11.47 5.28 -4.28
N ALA A 279 -12.39 4.55 -3.68
CA ALA A 279 -12.56 3.14 -3.95
C ALA A 279 -14.02 2.74 -4.04
N ALA A 280 -14.26 1.64 -4.75
CA ALA A 280 -15.55 0.99 -4.83
C ALA A 280 -15.35 -0.52 -4.90
N TRP A 281 -16.33 -1.26 -4.39
CA TRP A 281 -16.47 -2.69 -4.63
C TRP A 281 -17.76 -2.98 -5.39
N SER A 282 -17.71 -3.93 -6.33
CA SER A 282 -18.88 -4.36 -7.10
C SER A 282 -19.02 -5.88 -7.05
N ALA A 283 -20.20 -6.35 -6.65
CA ALA A 283 -20.57 -7.77 -6.68
C ALA A 283 -20.83 -8.29 -8.11
N VAL A 284 -21.26 -7.42 -9.03
CA VAL A 284 -21.88 -7.78 -10.31
C VAL A 284 -20.87 -8.37 -11.32
N ASP A 285 -19.57 -8.12 -11.13
CA ASP A 285 -18.48 -8.59 -12.01
C ASP A 285 -17.58 -9.64 -11.34
N GLY A 286 -18.18 -10.58 -10.61
CA GLY A 286 -17.44 -11.63 -9.89
C GLY A 286 -16.74 -11.12 -8.62
N GLY A 287 -17.24 -10.04 -8.03
CA GLY A 287 -16.68 -9.42 -6.84
C GLY A 287 -15.35 -8.73 -7.14
N ARG A 288 -15.32 -7.40 -7.26
CA ARG A 288 -14.09 -6.68 -7.58
C ARG A 288 -13.97 -5.37 -6.83
N TYR A 289 -12.76 -5.11 -6.34
CA TYR A 289 -12.37 -3.75 -5.98
C TYR A 289 -11.92 -2.96 -7.20
N THR A 290 -12.19 -1.65 -7.14
CA THR A 290 -11.55 -0.62 -7.96
C THR A 290 -11.07 0.47 -7.02
N VAL A 291 -9.78 0.79 -7.06
CA VAL A 291 -9.17 1.86 -6.26
C VAL A 291 -8.49 2.84 -7.21
N LEU A 292 -8.88 4.10 -7.10
CA LEU A 292 -8.28 5.22 -7.80
C LEU A 292 -7.40 6.01 -6.84
N PHE A 293 -6.12 6.13 -7.18
CA PHE A 293 -5.16 7.00 -6.54
C PHE A 293 -5.05 8.29 -7.36
N LYS A 294 -4.94 9.43 -6.69
CA LYS A 294 -4.60 10.74 -7.28
C LYS A 294 -3.53 11.39 -6.41
N ARG A 295 -2.46 11.86 -7.03
CA ARG A 295 -1.39 12.59 -6.34
C ARG A 295 -0.77 13.60 -7.30
N LYS A 296 -0.25 14.72 -6.79
CA LYS A 296 0.48 15.69 -7.60
C LYS A 296 1.73 15.06 -8.21
N LEU A 297 2.10 15.50 -9.41
CA LEU A 297 3.34 15.10 -10.08
C LEU A 297 4.57 15.66 -9.35
N THR A 298 4.46 16.91 -8.90
CA THR A 298 5.50 17.61 -8.13
C THR A 298 4.94 17.99 -6.78
N THR A 299 5.66 17.67 -5.71
CA THR A 299 5.27 17.95 -4.33
C THR A 299 6.37 18.69 -3.59
N SER A 300 6.01 19.31 -2.47
CA SER A 300 6.97 19.95 -1.59
C SER A 300 7.73 18.96 -0.70
N SER A 301 7.29 17.71 -0.63
CA SER A 301 7.89 16.71 0.25
C SER A 301 9.13 16.11 -0.38
N VAL A 302 10.21 16.03 0.41
CA VAL A 302 11.47 15.39 0.01
C VAL A 302 11.40 13.86 0.10
N THR A 303 10.34 13.32 0.71
CA THR A 303 10.11 11.89 0.83
C THR A 303 9.29 11.31 -0.33
N ASP A 304 8.74 12.16 -1.18
CA ASP A 304 8.00 11.69 -2.35
C ASP A 304 8.88 11.65 -3.59
N ILE A 305 8.54 10.73 -4.50
CA ILE A 305 9.13 10.80 -5.83
C ILE A 305 8.61 12.03 -6.57
N GLN A 306 9.50 12.74 -7.24
CA GLN A 306 9.12 13.82 -8.15
C GLN A 306 8.97 13.26 -9.56
N LEU A 307 7.83 13.54 -10.19
CA LEU A 307 7.42 13.03 -11.50
C LEU A 307 7.21 14.17 -12.51
N LYS A 308 7.55 13.91 -13.76
CA LYS A 308 7.23 14.74 -14.92
C LYS A 308 7.09 13.88 -16.17
N GLU A 309 6.51 14.45 -17.21
CA GLU A 309 6.45 13.83 -18.54
C GLU A 309 7.84 13.37 -19.02
N GLY A 310 7.89 12.16 -19.58
CA GLY A 310 9.11 11.47 -19.99
C GLY A 310 9.79 10.64 -18.90
N ASP A 311 9.39 10.77 -17.63
CA ASP A 311 9.96 9.97 -16.56
C ASP A 311 9.54 8.50 -16.64
N VAL A 312 10.43 7.63 -16.17
CA VAL A 312 10.14 6.22 -15.85
C VAL A 312 10.47 5.97 -14.38
N ALA A 313 9.46 5.59 -13.61
CA ALA A 313 9.60 5.14 -12.22
C ALA A 313 9.48 3.62 -12.15
N ASN A 314 10.07 3.00 -11.12
CA ASN A 314 9.79 1.61 -10.78
C ASN A 314 8.70 1.59 -9.72
N ILE A 315 7.78 0.62 -9.84
CA ILE A 315 6.62 0.46 -8.97
C ILE A 315 6.51 -1.00 -8.52
N ALA A 316 6.17 -1.20 -7.25
CA ALA A 316 5.81 -2.51 -6.69
C ALA A 316 4.52 -2.39 -5.88
N VAL A 317 3.59 -3.31 -6.09
CA VAL A 317 2.24 -3.28 -5.50
C VAL A 317 2.09 -4.42 -4.49
N SER A 318 1.44 -4.15 -3.37
CA SER A 318 0.95 -5.18 -2.45
C SER A 318 -0.55 -5.04 -2.20
N ILE A 319 -1.22 -6.17 -1.99
CA ILE A 319 -2.65 -6.23 -1.68
C ILE A 319 -2.87 -7.15 -0.48
N HIS A 320 -3.42 -6.59 0.59
CA HIS A 320 -4.12 -7.31 1.64
C HIS A 320 -5.57 -7.43 1.21
N ASP A 321 -6.01 -8.66 1.00
CA ASP A 321 -7.36 -8.97 0.53
C ASP A 321 -7.93 -10.09 1.40
N ASP A 322 -9.25 -10.10 1.55
CA ASP A 322 -9.99 -11.14 2.24
C ASP A 322 -9.61 -11.28 3.72
N ASN A 323 -9.73 -10.18 4.47
CA ASN A 323 -9.51 -10.17 5.92
C ASN A 323 -8.08 -10.61 6.31
N THR A 324 -7.10 -10.10 5.57
CA THR A 324 -5.68 -10.38 5.83
C THR A 324 -4.94 -9.12 6.28
N ASN A 325 -3.86 -9.30 7.06
CA ASN A 325 -3.05 -8.18 7.53
C ASN A 325 -1.56 -8.53 7.61
N LYS A 326 -0.72 -7.52 7.88
CA LYS A 326 0.70 -7.71 8.20
C LYS A 326 1.43 -8.51 7.11
N ARG A 327 2.11 -9.61 7.45
CA ARG A 327 2.83 -10.47 6.49
C ARG A 327 1.94 -11.17 5.47
N ARG A 328 0.63 -11.22 5.70
CA ARG A 328 -0.34 -11.96 4.87
C ARG A 328 -0.85 -11.08 3.73
N HIS A 329 -0.08 -10.95 2.64
CA HIS A 329 -0.50 -10.16 1.48
C HIS A 329 0.06 -10.70 0.16
N TYR A 330 -0.60 -10.37 -0.95
CA TYR A 330 -0.05 -10.57 -2.28
C TYR A 330 0.95 -9.47 -2.61
N VAL A 331 1.95 -9.79 -3.44
CA VAL A 331 2.94 -8.84 -3.96
C VAL A 331 3.09 -8.99 -5.47
N SER A 332 3.42 -7.90 -6.14
CA SER A 332 3.87 -7.91 -7.54
C SER A 332 5.40 -8.00 -7.61
N PHE A 333 5.92 -8.46 -8.74
CA PHE A 333 7.28 -8.10 -9.12
C PHE A 333 7.37 -6.60 -9.45
N PRO A 334 8.58 -5.98 -9.39
CA PRO A 334 8.74 -4.61 -9.82
C PRO A 334 8.46 -4.43 -11.31
N MET A 335 7.73 -3.37 -11.64
CA MET A 335 7.35 -2.96 -12.99
C MET A 335 7.76 -1.52 -13.23
N THR A 336 7.81 -1.09 -14.49
CA THR A 336 8.06 0.31 -14.86
C THR A 336 6.75 1.06 -15.11
N LEU A 337 6.64 2.26 -14.53
CA LEU A 337 5.57 3.24 -14.76
C LEU A 337 6.16 4.40 -15.57
N GLY A 338 5.74 4.56 -16.82
CA GLY A 338 6.27 5.57 -17.73
C GLY A 338 5.27 6.68 -18.03
N LEU A 339 5.63 7.95 -17.79
CA LEU A 339 4.76 9.09 -18.08
C LEU A 339 4.94 9.52 -19.53
N GLY A 340 3.98 9.18 -20.39
CA GLY A 340 4.04 9.50 -21.82
C GLY A 340 5.14 8.75 -22.58
N THR A 341 5.58 7.61 -22.06
CA THR A 341 6.68 6.80 -22.61
C THR A 341 6.43 5.31 -22.43
N ASP A 342 7.08 4.50 -23.27
CA ASP A 342 6.97 3.04 -23.25
C ASP A 342 7.49 2.46 -21.93
N SER A 343 6.70 1.58 -21.34
CA SER A 343 6.96 0.95 -20.05
C SER A 343 6.04 -0.24 -19.83
N ASP A 344 6.22 -0.98 -18.73
CA ASP A 344 5.28 -2.04 -18.35
C ASP A 344 3.87 -1.47 -18.10
N ILE A 345 3.79 -0.26 -17.53
CA ILE A 345 2.56 0.49 -17.21
C ILE A 345 2.67 1.88 -17.85
N PRO A 346 2.28 2.04 -19.13
CA PRO A 346 2.33 3.34 -19.79
C PRO A 346 1.21 4.24 -19.26
N ALA A 347 1.60 5.37 -18.65
CA ALA A 347 0.66 6.38 -18.22
C ALA A 347 0.25 7.27 -19.41
N LYS A 348 -1.05 7.35 -19.66
CA LYS A 348 -1.62 8.16 -20.74
C LYS A 348 -1.71 9.62 -20.33
N ARG A 349 -1.22 10.52 -21.17
CA ARG A 349 -1.45 11.95 -21.00
C ARG A 349 -2.92 12.30 -21.26
N LEU A 350 -3.55 12.96 -20.30
CA LEU A 350 -4.87 13.56 -20.42
C LEU A 350 -4.75 14.92 -21.12
N ARG A 351 -5.79 15.29 -21.88
CA ARG A 351 -5.78 16.51 -22.70
C ARG A 351 -5.95 17.77 -21.87
#